data_AF-A0A6N6JML3-F1
#
_entry.id   AF-A0A6N6JML3-F1
#
_cell.length_a   1.000
_cell.length_b   1.000
_cell.length_c   1.000
_cell.angle_alpha   90.00
_cell.angle_beta   90.00
_cell.angle_gamma   90.00
#
_symmetry.space_group_name_H-M   'P 1'
#
loop_
_entity.id
_entity.type
_entity.pdbx_description
1 polymer ?
#
loop_
_entity_poly.entity_id
_entity_poly.type
_entity_poly.pdbx_seq_one_letter_code
_entity_poly.pdbx_strand_id
1 'polypeptide(L)'
;MAEPPASPQASRSSSFLALFALAAFLAMGAATAAWIIHDLREPRPSHPPHFHEEGSELRLADKEESLARVQALADALLAYRERLGGGLRWPSSLEELKQTGFLPDDFDLRGPISQAPLAYQPDMPPSYDPGLWVLVHDRLEGRAAGRGRLVQKATLGAVVMFADGSVRFLDEKEVTQYGGLSPSSQPSR
;
A
#
# COMPACT_ATOMS: atom_id res chain seq x y z
N MET A 1 -22.49 9.82 64.54
CA MET A 1 -22.13 11.19 64.96
C MET A 1 -20.88 11.11 65.81
N ALA A 2 -19.84 11.87 65.48
CA ALA A 2 -18.88 12.50 66.39
C ALA A 2 -17.58 12.83 65.61
N GLU A 3 -17.55 14.03 65.01
CA GLU A 3 -16.29 14.78 64.86
C GLU A 3 -15.74 15.11 66.26
N PRO A 4 -14.40 15.22 66.38
CA PRO A 4 -13.82 16.18 67.31
C PRO A 4 -12.97 17.26 66.61
N PRO A 5 -12.81 18.42 67.28
CA PRO A 5 -12.63 19.73 66.64
C PRO A 5 -11.18 20.18 66.44
N ALA A 6 -11.05 21.33 65.77
CA ALA A 6 -9.83 21.91 65.23
C ALA A 6 -9.01 22.83 66.18
N SER A 7 -7.71 22.91 65.85
CA SER A 7 -6.75 24.06 65.95
C SER A 7 -6.18 24.43 67.34
N PRO A 8 -5.06 25.20 67.47
CA PRO A 8 -4.10 25.79 66.49
C PRO A 8 -2.59 25.69 66.89
N GLN A 9 -1.64 25.92 65.97
CA GLN A 9 -0.32 26.61 66.17
C GLN A 9 0.51 26.50 64.87
N ALA A 10 0.64 27.55 64.05
CA ALA A 10 1.56 28.68 64.20
C ALA A 10 3.05 28.29 64.18
N SER A 11 3.66 28.30 62.98
CA SER A 11 5.06 28.73 62.81
C SER A 11 5.16 29.56 61.54
N ARG A 12 5.15 30.88 61.73
CA ARG A 12 5.65 31.88 60.78
C ARG A 12 7.00 32.34 61.30
N SER A 13 8.03 32.30 60.46
CA SER A 13 9.21 33.18 60.52
C SER A 13 9.91 33.03 59.17
N SER A 14 9.79 34.01 58.27
CA SER A 14 10.77 35.11 58.07
C SER A 14 12.07 34.58 57.42
N SER A 15 12.51 35.03 56.25
CA SER A 15 12.62 36.44 55.87
C SER A 15 12.74 36.59 54.35
N PHE A 16 11.88 37.43 53.79
CA PHE A 16 12.16 38.21 52.59
C PHE A 16 13.27 39.22 52.89
N LEU A 17 14.21 39.39 51.96
CA LEU A 17 14.91 40.64 51.57
C LEU A 17 16.37 40.38 51.22
N ALA A 18 16.67 40.38 49.91
CA ALA A 18 17.87 41.02 49.35
C ALA A 18 17.78 41.00 47.82
N LEU A 19 16.92 41.86 47.29
CA LEU A 19 17.01 42.39 45.92
C LEU A 19 18.01 43.57 45.96
N PHE A 20 18.75 43.74 44.86
CA PHE A 20 19.61 44.89 44.46
C PHE A 20 21.14 44.78 44.62
N ALA A 21 21.80 44.51 43.48
CA ALA A 21 23.04 45.15 43.01
C ALA A 21 23.31 44.64 41.57
N LEU A 22 22.69 45.21 40.52
CA LEU A 22 23.15 46.34 39.69
C LEU A 22 24.61 46.22 39.17
N ALA A 23 24.70 45.76 37.92
CA ALA A 23 25.63 46.09 36.82
C ALA A 23 26.99 46.75 37.12
N ALA A 24 28.09 46.10 36.68
CA ALA A 24 29.21 46.75 35.98
C ALA A 24 30.14 45.73 35.30
N PHE A 25 30.75 46.17 34.19
CA PHE A 25 31.91 45.64 33.47
C PHE A 25 31.71 44.67 32.28
N LEU A 26 31.43 45.31 31.13
CA LEU A 26 32.07 45.02 29.86
C LEU A 26 33.60 44.90 30.01
N ALA A 27 34.21 43.89 29.36
CA ALA A 27 35.11 44.05 28.22
C ALA A 27 36.08 42.86 28.06
N MET A 28 36.28 42.49 26.79
CA MET A 28 37.52 41.93 26.23
C MET A 28 37.79 40.42 26.37
N GLY A 29 37.47 39.72 25.27
CA GLY A 29 37.95 38.38 24.93
C GLY A 29 37.72 38.14 23.44
N ALA A 30 38.52 38.80 22.60
CA ALA A 30 38.47 38.69 21.14
C ALA A 30 39.25 37.46 20.63
N ALA A 31 38.94 37.08 19.38
CA ALA A 31 39.52 36.03 18.54
C ALA A 31 38.89 34.63 18.79
N THR A 32 38.26 33.98 17.81
CA THR A 32 38.76 33.73 16.45
C THR A 32 37.66 33.34 15.45
N ALA A 33 37.86 33.78 14.20
CA ALA A 33 37.46 33.17 12.93
C ALA A 33 35.94 33.02 12.64
N ALA A 34 35.35 33.90 11.82
CA ALA A 34 35.40 33.91 10.35
C ALA A 34 34.37 32.98 9.67
N TRP A 35 33.32 33.64 9.14
CA TRP A 35 32.64 33.33 7.87
C TRP A 35 31.99 31.96 7.69
N ILE A 36 30.72 31.83 8.11
CA ILE A 36 29.76 30.94 7.42
C ILE A 36 28.40 31.66 7.29
N ILE A 37 28.22 32.25 6.10
CA ILE A 37 26.96 32.41 5.36
C ILE A 37 25.94 33.43 5.91
N HIS A 38 26.04 34.63 5.36
CA HIS A 38 24.88 35.45 5.01
C HIS A 38 23.98 34.66 4.07
N ASP A 39 22.77 34.32 4.49
CA ASP A 39 21.62 34.34 3.58
C ASP A 39 20.34 34.54 4.40
N LEU A 40 19.77 35.74 4.29
CA LEU A 40 18.42 36.05 4.74
C LEU A 40 17.47 35.34 3.78
N ARG A 41 17.22 34.05 4.01
CA ARG A 41 16.24 33.28 3.26
C ARG A 41 14.94 33.24 4.05
N GLU A 42 13.93 33.87 3.49
CA GLU A 42 12.54 33.93 3.94
C GLU A 42 12.07 32.62 4.59
N PRO A 43 11.18 32.66 5.61
CA PRO A 43 10.57 31.45 6.14
C PRO A 43 9.84 30.75 4.99
N ARG A 44 10.41 29.65 4.49
CA ARG A 44 9.70 28.79 3.55
C ARG A 44 8.35 28.45 4.19
N PRO A 45 7.23 28.61 3.48
CA PRO A 45 5.99 28.02 3.96
C PRO A 45 6.29 26.53 4.18
N SER A 46 6.17 26.09 5.43
CA SER A 46 6.14 24.69 5.79
C SER A 46 4.88 24.09 5.19
N HIS A 47 4.89 23.85 3.88
CA HIS A 47 4.02 22.85 3.29
C HIS A 47 4.39 21.55 3.99
N PRO A 48 3.47 20.90 4.72
CA PRO A 48 3.66 19.49 4.99
C PRO A 48 3.91 18.82 3.63
N PRO A 49 4.79 17.81 3.53
CA PRO A 49 4.82 17.01 2.32
C PRO A 49 3.38 16.56 2.11
N HIS A 50 2.75 17.05 1.04
CA HIS A 50 1.59 16.39 0.48
C HIS A 50 2.10 15.01 0.10
N PHE A 51 1.94 14.06 1.02
CA PHE A 51 1.90 12.67 0.64
C PHE A 51 0.71 12.60 -0.32
N HIS A 52 1.00 12.62 -1.62
CA HIS A 52 0.05 12.07 -2.56
C HIS A 52 -0.12 10.62 -2.12
N GLU A 53 -1.28 10.30 -1.54
CA GLU A 53 -1.80 8.94 -1.44
C GLU A 53 -2.10 8.46 -2.87
N GLU A 54 -1.05 8.34 -3.68
CA GLU A 54 -1.09 8.06 -5.12
C GLU A 54 -1.52 6.61 -5.43
N GLY A 55 -2.03 5.89 -4.44
CA GLY A 55 -2.46 4.50 -4.58
C GLY A 55 -3.72 4.13 -3.80
N SER A 56 -4.42 5.07 -3.15
CA SER A 56 -5.55 4.73 -2.26
C SER A 56 -6.91 4.69 -2.98
N GLU A 57 -7.12 5.53 -4.01
CA GLU A 57 -8.42 5.62 -4.67
C GLU A 57 -8.43 4.85 -5.99
N LEU A 58 -8.73 3.54 -5.90
CA LEU A 58 -9.19 2.79 -7.06
C LEU A 58 -10.45 3.47 -7.61
N ARG A 59 -10.37 4.04 -8.81
CA ARG A 59 -11.56 4.61 -9.45
C ARG A 59 -12.54 3.48 -9.74
N LEU A 60 -13.82 3.73 -9.47
CA LEU A 60 -14.87 2.75 -9.76
C LEU A 60 -14.85 2.30 -11.23
N ALA A 61 -14.56 3.25 -12.15
CA ALA A 61 -14.42 2.97 -13.57
C ALA A 61 -13.29 1.97 -13.87
N ASP A 62 -12.12 2.14 -13.28
CA ASP A 62 -10.96 1.24 -13.50
C ASP A 62 -11.24 -0.17 -12.96
N LYS A 63 -11.98 -0.26 -11.84
CA LYS A 63 -12.44 -1.53 -11.28
C LYS A 63 -13.41 -2.24 -12.21
N GLU A 64 -14.43 -1.54 -12.70
CA GLU A 64 -15.44 -2.10 -13.60
C GLU A 64 -14.81 -2.52 -14.94
N GLU A 65 -13.89 -1.72 -15.47
CA GLU A 65 -13.15 -2.07 -16.69
C GLU A 65 -12.29 -3.33 -16.47
N SER A 66 -11.58 -3.43 -15.34
CA SER A 66 -10.78 -4.61 -15.02
C SER A 66 -11.64 -5.85 -14.84
N LEU A 67 -12.79 -5.74 -14.18
CA LEU A 67 -13.77 -6.84 -14.08
C LEU A 67 -14.25 -7.29 -15.47
N ALA A 68 -14.66 -6.36 -16.33
CA ALA A 68 -15.13 -6.69 -17.67
C ALA A 68 -14.03 -7.35 -18.51
N ARG A 69 -12.79 -6.86 -18.40
CA ARG A 69 -11.64 -7.40 -19.13
C ARG A 69 -11.27 -8.80 -18.66
N VAL A 70 -11.20 -9.02 -17.35
CA VAL A 70 -10.90 -10.34 -16.78
C VAL A 70 -12.06 -11.31 -17.05
N GLN A 71 -13.31 -10.84 -17.11
CA GLN A 71 -14.45 -11.65 -17.53
C GLN A 71 -14.33 -12.10 -19.00
N ALA A 72 -14.01 -11.19 -19.93
CA ALA A 72 -13.80 -11.56 -21.33
C ALA A 72 -12.65 -12.58 -21.49
N LEU A 73 -11.59 -12.43 -20.69
CA LEU A 73 -10.49 -13.39 -20.64
C LEU A 73 -10.93 -14.74 -20.07
N ALA A 74 -11.77 -14.75 -19.03
CA ALA A 74 -12.31 -15.97 -18.44
C ALA A 74 -13.14 -16.76 -19.45
N ASP A 75 -14.01 -16.08 -20.19
CA ASP A 75 -14.83 -16.69 -21.23
C ASP A 75 -13.95 -17.31 -22.34
N ALA A 76 -12.89 -16.61 -22.76
CA ALA A 76 -11.94 -17.11 -23.75
C ALA A 76 -11.16 -18.34 -23.24
N LEU A 77 -10.69 -18.31 -21.99
CA LEU A 77 -9.98 -19.42 -21.35
C LEU A 77 -10.86 -20.66 -21.22
N LEU A 78 -12.11 -20.50 -20.78
CA LEU A 78 -13.07 -21.60 -20.71
C LEU A 78 -13.38 -22.16 -22.10
N ALA A 79 -13.60 -21.30 -23.09
CA ALA A 79 -13.84 -21.73 -24.46
C ALA A 79 -12.64 -22.51 -25.05
N TYR A 80 -11.41 -22.08 -24.78
CA TYR A 80 -10.21 -22.83 -25.14
C TYR A 80 -10.19 -24.20 -24.45
N ARG A 81 -10.43 -24.23 -23.13
CA ARG A 81 -10.40 -25.45 -22.33
C ARG A 81 -11.39 -26.48 -22.86
N GLU A 82 -12.60 -26.07 -23.21
CA GLU A 82 -13.62 -26.95 -23.77
C GLU A 82 -13.27 -27.44 -25.18
N ARG A 83 -12.76 -26.57 -26.06
CA ARG A 83 -12.56 -26.90 -27.49
C ARG A 83 -11.22 -27.55 -27.82
N LEU A 84 -10.13 -27.04 -27.26
CA LEU A 84 -8.76 -27.48 -27.54
C LEU A 84 -8.13 -28.20 -26.35
N GLY A 85 -8.49 -27.79 -25.13
CA GLY A 85 -7.99 -28.37 -23.89
C GLY A 85 -8.66 -29.69 -23.46
N GLY A 86 -9.68 -30.16 -24.20
CA GLY A 86 -10.42 -31.38 -23.89
C GLY A 86 -11.08 -31.37 -22.51
N GLY A 87 -11.49 -30.19 -22.02
CA GLY A 87 -12.09 -29.98 -20.70
C GLY A 87 -11.11 -29.99 -19.52
N LEU A 88 -9.81 -30.21 -19.76
CA LEU A 88 -8.83 -30.43 -18.70
C LEU A 88 -7.65 -29.46 -18.74
N ARG A 89 -7.21 -29.08 -19.94
CA ARG A 89 -5.98 -28.30 -20.12
C ARG A 89 -6.28 -26.82 -20.34
N TRP A 90 -5.60 -25.99 -19.56
CA TRP A 90 -5.49 -24.56 -19.80
C TRP A 90 -4.41 -24.25 -20.85
N PRO A 91 -4.50 -23.13 -21.58
CA PRO A 91 -3.43 -22.72 -22.48
C PRO A 91 -2.14 -22.45 -21.70
N SER A 92 -0.99 -22.61 -22.37
CA SER A 92 0.33 -22.40 -21.76
C SER A 92 0.62 -20.92 -21.44
N SER A 93 -0.04 -20.00 -22.15
CA SER A 93 0.07 -18.56 -21.94
C SER A 93 -1.19 -17.85 -22.41
N LEU A 94 -1.41 -16.62 -21.96
CA LEU A 94 -2.54 -15.81 -22.44
C LEU A 94 -2.40 -15.43 -23.93
N GLU A 95 -1.17 -15.34 -24.45
CA GLU A 95 -0.91 -15.06 -25.87
C GLU A 95 -1.38 -16.20 -26.79
N GLU A 96 -1.41 -17.44 -26.29
CA GLU A 96 -1.91 -18.59 -27.04
C GLU A 96 -3.39 -18.40 -27.42
N LEU A 97 -4.18 -17.72 -26.60
CA LEU A 97 -5.59 -17.42 -26.89
C LEU A 97 -5.74 -16.49 -28.10
N LYS A 98 -4.78 -15.60 -28.33
CA LYS A 98 -4.76 -14.71 -29.50
C LYS A 98 -4.39 -15.50 -30.75
N GLN A 99 -3.32 -16.30 -30.66
CA GLN A 99 -2.87 -17.18 -31.76
C GLN A 99 -3.93 -18.21 -32.21
N THR A 100 -4.76 -18.66 -31.28
CA THR A 100 -5.84 -19.63 -31.54
C THR A 100 -7.18 -18.96 -31.87
N GLY A 101 -7.24 -17.63 -31.88
CA GLY A 101 -8.43 -16.85 -32.25
C GLY A 101 -9.55 -16.84 -31.22
N PHE A 102 -9.29 -17.22 -29.97
CA PHE A 102 -10.24 -17.06 -28.85
C PHE A 102 -10.25 -15.65 -28.29
N LEU A 103 -9.16 -14.90 -28.48
CA LEU A 103 -9.07 -13.47 -28.23
C LEU A 103 -8.69 -12.71 -29.51
N PRO A 104 -9.16 -11.46 -29.66
CA PRO A 104 -8.68 -10.57 -30.71
C PRO A 104 -7.17 -10.32 -30.62
N ASP A 105 -6.50 -10.11 -31.76
CA ASP A 105 -5.07 -9.81 -31.83
C ASP A 105 -4.69 -8.47 -31.18
N ASP A 106 -5.63 -7.53 -31.12
CA ASP A 106 -5.50 -6.23 -30.47
C ASP A 106 -5.93 -6.23 -29.01
N PHE A 107 -6.37 -7.38 -28.47
CA PHE A 107 -6.71 -7.48 -27.05
C PHE A 107 -5.48 -7.20 -26.19
N ASP A 108 -5.62 -6.24 -25.28
CA ASP A 108 -4.55 -5.80 -24.39
C ASP A 108 -4.57 -6.61 -23.09
N LEU A 109 -3.48 -7.35 -22.88
CA LEU A 109 -3.27 -8.23 -21.73
C LEU A 109 -2.72 -7.50 -20.51
N ARG A 110 -2.75 -6.17 -20.49
CA ARG A 110 -2.49 -5.39 -19.28
C ARG A 110 -3.75 -5.23 -18.44
N GLY A 111 -3.56 -5.31 -17.13
CA GLY A 111 -4.59 -5.05 -16.14
C GLY A 111 -4.88 -3.55 -16.05
N PRO A 112 -6.15 -3.10 -16.15
CA PRO A 112 -6.50 -1.69 -16.01
C PRO A 112 -6.12 -1.09 -14.65
N ILE A 113 -6.06 -1.91 -13.60
CA ILE A 113 -5.76 -1.43 -12.24
C ILE A 113 -4.24 -1.41 -12.00
N SER A 114 -3.55 -2.49 -12.32
CA SER A 114 -2.09 -2.58 -12.13
C SER A 114 -1.29 -1.83 -13.19
N GLN A 115 -1.88 -1.59 -14.37
CA GLN A 115 -1.20 -1.14 -15.59
C GLN A 115 -0.05 -2.05 -16.03
N ALA A 116 0.00 -3.27 -15.47
CA ALA A 116 1.00 -4.29 -15.70
C ALA A 116 0.38 -5.48 -16.45
N PRO A 117 1.18 -6.37 -17.07
CA PRO A 117 0.65 -7.60 -17.64
C PRO A 117 -0.14 -8.39 -16.60
N LEU A 118 -1.31 -8.89 -16.99
CA LEU A 118 -2.13 -9.79 -16.18
C LEU A 118 -1.29 -11.00 -15.78
N ALA A 119 -1.31 -11.33 -14.49
CA ALA A 119 -0.62 -12.51 -14.00
C ALA A 119 -1.48 -13.73 -14.30
N TYR A 120 -0.87 -14.77 -14.86
CA TYR A 120 -1.55 -16.01 -15.25
C TYR A 120 -0.79 -17.22 -14.73
N GLN A 121 -1.49 -18.10 -14.02
CA GLN A 121 -0.93 -19.25 -13.32
C GLN A 121 -1.80 -20.50 -13.54
N PRO A 122 -1.67 -21.17 -14.70
CA PRO A 122 -2.45 -22.36 -15.04
C PRO A 122 -2.12 -23.59 -14.20
N ASP A 123 -0.90 -23.65 -13.68
CA ASP A 123 -0.38 -24.80 -12.94
C ASP A 123 -0.51 -24.56 -11.43
N MET A 124 -1.59 -25.08 -10.83
CA MET A 124 -1.78 -25.04 -9.39
C MET A 124 -0.84 -26.05 -8.69
N PRO A 125 -0.06 -25.63 -7.68
CA PRO A 125 0.74 -26.57 -6.90
C PRO A 125 -0.15 -27.59 -6.17
N PRO A 126 0.24 -28.88 -6.09
CA PRO A 126 -0.61 -29.93 -5.51
C PRO A 126 -1.01 -29.74 -4.04
N SER A 127 -0.31 -28.86 -3.31
CA SER A 127 -0.55 -28.58 -1.89
C SER A 127 -1.61 -27.51 -1.64
N TYR A 128 -2.14 -26.86 -2.67
CA TYR A 128 -3.13 -25.79 -2.55
C TYR A 128 -4.56 -26.30 -2.75
N ASP A 129 -5.51 -25.60 -2.11
CA ASP A 129 -6.94 -25.83 -2.32
C ASP A 129 -7.37 -25.26 -3.69
N PRO A 130 -7.96 -26.08 -4.59
CA PRO A 130 -8.50 -25.61 -5.86
C PRO A 130 -9.52 -24.49 -5.74
N GLY A 131 -10.32 -24.46 -4.67
CA GLY A 131 -11.33 -23.42 -4.44
C GLY A 131 -10.75 -22.06 -4.06
N LEU A 132 -9.46 -22.01 -3.73
CA LEU A 132 -8.75 -20.79 -3.33
C LEU A 132 -7.64 -20.42 -4.31
N TRP A 133 -7.50 -21.15 -5.42
CA TRP A 133 -6.48 -20.89 -6.42
C TRP A 133 -6.94 -19.87 -7.46
N VAL A 134 -6.17 -18.79 -7.58
CA VAL A 134 -6.42 -17.75 -8.59
C VAL A 134 -5.64 -18.08 -9.87
N LEU A 135 -6.38 -18.24 -10.96
CA LEU A 135 -5.85 -18.54 -12.29
C LEU A 135 -5.29 -17.29 -12.97
N VAL A 136 -6.03 -16.17 -12.93
CA VAL A 136 -5.61 -14.87 -13.47
C VAL A 136 -5.86 -13.78 -12.43
N HIS A 137 -4.96 -12.79 -12.35
CA HIS A 137 -5.23 -11.60 -11.53
C HIS A 137 -4.64 -10.29 -12.06
N ASP A 138 -5.34 -9.21 -11.74
CA ASP A 138 -4.91 -7.81 -11.84
C ASP A 138 -4.83 -7.22 -10.42
N ARG A 139 -3.62 -6.92 -9.93
CA ARG A 139 -3.39 -6.52 -8.53
C ARG A 139 -3.15 -5.02 -8.40
N LEU A 140 -3.88 -4.38 -7.48
CA LEU A 140 -3.57 -3.03 -7.04
C LEU A 140 -2.49 -3.07 -5.97
N GLU A 141 -1.28 -2.63 -6.30
CA GLU A 141 -0.22 -2.43 -5.32
C GLU A 141 -0.24 -1.00 -4.78
N GLY A 142 -0.13 -0.89 -3.46
CA GLY A 142 -0.01 0.38 -2.76
C GLY A 142 1.10 0.37 -1.73
N ARG A 143 1.14 1.44 -0.94
CA ARG A 143 2.13 1.66 0.11
C ARG A 143 1.42 1.65 1.47
N ALA A 144 1.73 0.66 2.30
CA ALA A 144 1.26 0.62 3.68
C ALA A 144 2.32 1.24 4.62
N ALA A 145 1.89 2.10 5.53
CA ALA A 145 2.76 2.64 6.57
C ALA A 145 3.05 1.55 7.61
N GLY A 146 4.27 1.00 7.60
CA GLY A 146 4.72 0.09 8.65
C GLY A 146 4.91 0.82 9.99
N ARG A 147 4.75 0.12 11.11
CA ARG A 147 5.13 0.62 12.45
C ARG A 147 6.63 0.93 12.44
N GLY A 148 7.00 2.21 12.29
CA GLY A 148 8.39 2.68 12.40
C GLY A 148 9.04 3.25 11.13
N ARG A 149 8.29 3.95 10.24
CA ARG A 149 8.77 4.64 9.01
C ARG A 149 9.11 3.76 7.80
N LEU A 150 9.09 2.44 7.90
CA LEU A 150 9.25 1.58 6.73
C LEU A 150 7.93 1.48 5.96
N VAL A 151 7.90 2.05 4.76
CA VAL A 151 6.81 1.85 3.80
C VAL A 151 6.96 0.46 3.18
N GLN A 152 5.99 -0.42 3.40
CA GLN A 152 5.96 -1.73 2.77
C GLN A 152 5.01 -1.70 1.57
N LYS A 153 5.38 -2.41 0.50
CA LYS A 153 4.45 -2.69 -0.59
C LYS A 153 3.35 -3.60 -0.06
N ALA A 154 2.10 -3.21 -0.26
CA ALA A 154 0.92 -3.98 0.13
C ALA A 154 -0.01 -4.14 -1.08
N THR A 155 -0.73 -5.24 -1.14
CA THR A 155 -1.82 -5.39 -2.13
C THR A 155 -3.09 -4.81 -1.52
N LEU A 156 -3.63 -3.76 -2.12
CA LEU A 156 -4.83 -3.08 -1.65
C LEU A 156 -6.12 -3.72 -2.16
N GLY A 157 -6.02 -4.51 -3.24
CA GLY A 157 -7.11 -5.27 -3.81
C GLY A 157 -6.67 -6.00 -5.08
N ALA A 158 -7.53 -6.87 -5.58
CA ALA A 158 -7.26 -7.59 -6.83
C ALA A 158 -8.56 -7.92 -7.57
N VAL A 159 -8.57 -7.79 -8.90
CA VAL A 159 -9.55 -8.49 -9.72
C VAL A 159 -8.97 -9.86 -10.05
N VAL A 160 -9.73 -10.92 -9.79
CA VAL A 160 -9.28 -12.30 -9.91
C VAL A 160 -10.24 -13.14 -10.74
N MET A 161 -9.69 -14.13 -11.43
CA MET A 161 -10.41 -15.22 -12.06
C MET A 161 -10.01 -16.54 -11.39
N PHE A 162 -11.00 -17.37 -11.05
CA PHE A 162 -10.81 -18.72 -10.53
C PHE A 162 -10.89 -19.78 -11.62
N ALA A 163 -10.47 -21.00 -11.32
CA ALA A 163 -10.49 -22.13 -12.27
C ALA A 163 -11.91 -22.58 -12.67
N ASP A 164 -12.93 -22.21 -11.90
CA ASP A 164 -14.35 -22.42 -12.25
C ASP A 164 -14.88 -21.36 -13.22
N GLY A 165 -14.07 -20.35 -13.57
CA GLY A 165 -14.43 -19.25 -14.44
C GLY A 165 -15.08 -18.06 -13.74
N SER A 166 -15.29 -18.12 -12.42
CA SER A 166 -15.83 -17.00 -11.68
C SER A 166 -14.82 -15.86 -11.61
N VAL A 167 -15.32 -14.63 -11.80
CA VAL A 167 -14.53 -13.40 -11.71
C VAL A 167 -15.09 -12.51 -10.62
N ARG A 168 -14.22 -12.00 -9.75
CA ARG A 168 -14.62 -11.07 -8.69
C ARG A 168 -13.49 -10.13 -8.29
N PHE A 169 -13.87 -9.07 -7.60
CA PHE A 169 -12.94 -8.19 -6.93
C PHE A 169 -12.75 -8.66 -5.48
N LEU A 170 -11.50 -8.74 -5.05
CA LEU A 170 -11.07 -9.01 -3.68
C LEU A 170 -10.55 -7.72 -3.06
N ASP A 171 -10.99 -7.43 -1.83
CA ASP A 171 -10.43 -6.33 -1.04
C ASP A 171 -9.12 -6.75 -0.34
N GLU A 172 -8.43 -5.79 0.28
CA GLU A 172 -7.18 -6.00 1.00
C GLU A 172 -7.24 -7.15 2.03
N LYS A 173 -8.38 -7.34 2.71
CA LYS A 173 -8.55 -8.37 3.75
C LYS A 173 -8.70 -9.76 3.13
N GLU A 174 -9.39 -9.84 2.00
CA GLU A 174 -9.63 -11.09 1.29
C GLU A 174 -8.41 -11.59 0.52
N VAL A 175 -7.59 -10.70 -0.06
CA VAL A 175 -6.44 -11.07 -0.91
C VAL A 175 -5.49 -12.05 -0.21
N THR A 176 -5.32 -11.95 1.11
CA THR A 176 -4.41 -12.82 1.88
C THR A 176 -4.87 -14.28 1.99
N GLN A 177 -6.13 -14.57 1.65
CA GLN A 177 -6.74 -15.90 1.77
C GLN A 177 -6.53 -16.76 0.52
N TYR A 178 -6.14 -16.16 -0.60
CA TYR A 178 -6.12 -16.81 -1.91
C TYR A 178 -4.70 -17.13 -2.39
N GLY A 179 -4.52 -18.35 -2.88
CA GLY A 179 -3.30 -18.80 -3.53
C GLY A 179 -3.10 -18.12 -4.89
N GLY A 180 -1.85 -18.02 -5.35
CA GLY A 180 -1.52 -17.37 -6.61
C GLY A 180 -1.39 -15.84 -6.52
N LEU A 181 -1.89 -15.19 -5.46
CA LEU A 181 -1.79 -13.73 -5.30
C LEU A 181 -0.48 -13.25 -4.65
N SER A 182 0.36 -14.16 -4.15
CA SER A 182 1.61 -13.80 -3.45
C SER A 182 2.70 -13.28 -4.40
N PRO A 183 3.46 -12.24 -4.01
CA PRO A 183 4.51 -11.62 -4.84
C PRO A 183 5.70 -12.54 -5.16
N SER A 184 5.85 -13.67 -4.45
CA SER A 184 6.90 -14.65 -4.67
C SER A 184 6.70 -15.55 -5.90
N SER A 185 5.59 -15.40 -6.63
CA SER A 185 5.27 -16.20 -7.81
C SER A 185 5.69 -15.54 -9.14
N GLN A 186 6.19 -14.30 -9.13
CA GLN A 186 6.77 -13.71 -10.34
C GLN A 186 8.17 -14.29 -10.59
N PRO A 187 8.46 -14.82 -11.79
CA PRO A 187 9.83 -15.21 -12.11
C PRO A 187 10.71 -13.95 -12.00
N SER A 188 11.69 -14.01 -11.11
CA SER A 188 12.77 -13.02 -11.07
C SER A 188 13.42 -13.01 -12.46
N ARG A 189 13.25 -11.92 -13.20
CA ARG A 189 13.99 -11.66 -14.43
C ARG A 189 15.36 -11.09 -14.11
#